data_AF-K0K9A4-F1
#
_entry.id   AF-K0K9A4-F1
#
_cell.length_a   1.000
_cell.length_b   1.000
_cell.length_c   1.000
_cell.angle_alpha   90.00
_cell.angle_beta   90.00
_cell.angle_gamma   90.00
#
_symmetry.space_group_name_H-M   'P 1'
#
loop_
_entity.id
_entity.type
_entity.pdbx_description
1 polymer ?
#
loop_
_entity_poly.entity_id
_entity_poly.type
_entity_poly.pdbx_seq_one_letter_code
_entity_poly.pdbx_strand_id
1 'polypeptide(L)' 'MTKDELLFNTWLTSVNTRLGRYVVRLMEESVHSPPAGRTRYGVELAEIELELADDLSRLAQAIALKAAGKPYPVDGR' A
#
# COMPACT_ATOMS: atom_id res chain seq x y z
N MET A 1 12.40 19.67 -8.63
CA MET A 1 11.48 18.53 -8.56
C MET A 1 10.51 18.63 -9.71
N THR A 2 10.43 17.62 -10.59
CA THR A 2 9.51 17.60 -11.74
C THR A 2 8.09 17.21 -11.29
N LYS A 3 7.09 17.42 -12.16
CA LYS A 3 5.71 16.96 -11.92
C LYS A 3 5.66 15.45 -11.67
N ASP A 4 6.42 14.68 -12.44
CA ASP A 4 6.47 13.22 -12.33
C ASP A 4 7.11 12.76 -11.03
N GLU A 5 8.14 13.47 -10.55
CA GLU A 5 8.74 13.24 -9.23
C GLU A 5 7.76 13.54 -8.09
N LEU A 6 6.95 14.59 -8.22
CA LEU A 6 5.92 14.95 -7.23
C LEU A 6 4.80 13.90 -7.18
N LEU A 7 4.32 13.44 -8.34
CA LEU A 7 3.30 12.39 -8.42
C LEU A 7 3.83 11.07 -7.84
N PHE A 8 5.06 10.71 -8.20
CA PHE A 8 5.72 9.52 -7.65
C PHE A 8 5.88 9.59 -6.12
N ASN A 9 6.30 10.74 -5.58
CA ASN A 9 6.41 10.94 -4.12
C ASN A 9 5.03 10.86 -3.44
N THR A 10 4.01 11.46 -4.05
CA THR A 10 2.62 11.41 -3.56
C THR A 10 2.12 9.96 -3.50
N TRP A 11 2.37 9.18 -4.55
CA TRP A 11 2.01 7.77 -4.60
C TRP A 11 2.76 6.95 -3.55
N LEU A 12 4.07 7.13 -3.42
CA LEU A 12 4.88 6.48 -2.38
C LEU A 12 4.34 6.78 -0.97
N THR A 13 3.99 8.04 -0.71
CA THR A 13 3.42 8.46 0.58
C THR A 13 2.07 7.81 0.86
N SER A 14 1.23 7.68 -0.18
CA SER A 14 -0.07 7.00 -0.09
C SER A 14 0.10 5.52 0.25
N VAL A 15 0.96 4.80 -0.47
CA VAL A 15 1.25 3.37 -0.21
C VAL A 15 1.83 3.19 1.19
N ASN A 16 2.75 4.05 1.63
CA ASN A 16 3.32 4.00 2.97
C ASN A 16 2.27 4.22 4.07
N THR A 17 1.33 5.15 3.86
CA THR A 17 0.23 5.38 4.80
C THR A 17 -0.69 4.17 4.91
N ARG A 18 -0.99 3.51 3.79
CA ARG A 18 -1.80 2.28 3.78
C ARG A 18 -1.08 1.12 4.47
N LEU A 19 0.22 0.94 4.20
CA LEU A 19 1.05 -0.06 4.88
C LEU A 19 1.06 0.17 6.40
N GLY A 20 1.25 1.41 6.85
CA GLY A 20 1.22 1.73 8.28
C GLY A 20 -0.12 1.39 8.94
N ARG A 21 -1.25 1.71 8.29
CA ARG A 21 -2.59 1.35 8.80
C ARG A 21 -2.81 -0.15 8.86
N TYR A 22 -2.34 -0.89 7.85
CA TYR A 22 -2.39 -2.35 7.83
C TYR A 22 -1.58 -2.97 8.99
N VAL A 23 -0.36 -2.50 9.23
CA VAL A 23 0.47 -2.97 10.36
C VAL A 23 -0.20 -2.71 11.70
N VAL A 24 -0.78 -1.52 11.89
CA VAL A 24 -1.53 -1.20 13.13
C VAL A 24 -2.73 -2.13 13.29
N ARG A 25 -3.50 -2.38 12.21
CA ARG A 25 -4.63 -3.31 12.23
C ARG A 25 -4.21 -4.73 12.57
N LEU A 26 -3.12 -5.23 11.98
CA LEU A 26 -2.55 -6.54 12.32
C LEU A 26 -2.20 -6.63 13.81
N MET A 27 -1.55 -5.60 14.35
CA MET A 27 -1.22 -5.54 15.77
C MET A 27 -2.49 -5.54 16.64
N GLU A 28 -3.50 -4.74 16.30
CA GLU A 28 -4.78 -4.70 17.03
C GLU A 28 -5.50 -6.06 17.02
N GLU A 29 -5.64 -6.70 15.86
CA GLU A 29 -6.33 -7.99 15.70
C GLU A 29 -5.52 -9.16 16.29
N SER A 30 -4.19 -9.07 16.34
CA SER A 30 -3.35 -10.08 17.00
C SER A 30 -3.44 -10.04 18.53
N VAL A 31 -3.63 -8.84 19.10
CA VAL A 31 -3.77 -8.63 20.57
C VAL A 31 -5.21 -8.87 21.02
N HIS A 32 -6.19 -8.46 20.20
CA HIS A 32 -7.61 -8.63 20.46
C HIS A 32 -8.16 -9.59 19.42
N SER A 33 -8.12 -10.90 19.68
CA SER A 33 -8.85 -11.85 18.83
C SER A 33 -10.33 -11.50 18.90
N PRO A 34 -10.93 -10.96 17.82
CA PRO A 34 -12.33 -10.69 17.86
C PRO A 34 -13.09 -12.02 17.96
N PRO A 35 -14.29 -12.04 18.59
CA PRO A 35 -15.13 -13.22 18.55
C PRO A 35 -15.34 -13.65 17.08
N ALA A 36 -15.16 -14.95 16.84
CA ALA A 36 -15.01 -15.53 15.50
C ALA A 36 -15.98 -14.92 14.47
N GLY A 37 -15.41 -14.34 13.40
CA GLY A 37 -16.15 -13.86 12.24
C GLY A 37 -16.64 -12.41 12.28
N ARG A 38 -16.18 -11.58 13.23
CA ARG A 38 -16.44 -10.13 13.21
C ARG A 38 -15.14 -9.34 13.29
N THR A 39 -14.65 -8.83 12.18
CA THR A 39 -13.59 -7.83 12.25
C THR A 39 -14.18 -6.55 12.87
N ARG A 40 -13.38 -5.81 13.67
CA ARG A 40 -13.78 -4.48 14.19
C ARG A 40 -14.04 -3.49 13.05
N TYR A 41 -13.50 -3.80 11.88
CA TYR A 41 -13.50 -2.99 10.68
C TYR A 41 -14.60 -3.45 9.72
N GLY A 42 -15.08 -2.56 8.85
CA GLY A 42 -16.15 -2.90 7.89
C GLY A 42 -15.68 -3.73 6.68
N VAL A 43 -14.40 -4.11 6.64
CA VAL A 43 -13.73 -4.74 5.49
C VAL A 43 -12.86 -5.88 6.00
N GLU A 44 -12.88 -7.01 5.31
CA GLU A 44 -12.05 -8.17 5.65
C GLU A 44 -10.56 -7.86 5.48
N LEU A 45 -9.73 -8.41 6.37
CA LEU A 45 -8.29 -8.13 6.34
C LEU A 45 -7.66 -8.60 5.02
N ALA A 46 -8.08 -9.77 4.52
CA ALA A 46 -7.60 -10.34 3.27
C ALA A 46 -7.83 -9.43 2.05
N GLU A 47 -8.91 -8.64 2.04
CA GLU A 47 -9.17 -7.69 0.96
C GLU A 47 -8.14 -6.54 0.99
N ILE A 48 -7.86 -6.02 2.18
CA ILE A 48 -6.82 -4.98 2.36
C ILE A 48 -5.43 -5.52 1.99
N GLU A 49 -5.12 -6.76 2.36
CA GLU A 49 -3.86 -7.41 2.03
C GLU A 49 -3.66 -7.52 0.52
N LEU A 50 -4.71 -7.91 -0.22
CA LEU A 50 -4.68 -8.00 -1.68
C LEU A 50 -4.45 -6.63 -2.33
N GLU A 51 -5.18 -5.60 -1.90
CA GLU A 51 -5.00 -4.22 -2.41
C GLU A 51 -3.59 -3.70 -2.14
N LEU A 52 -3.09 -3.91 -0.92
CA LEU A 52 -1.76 -3.46 -0.51
C LEU A 52 -0.65 -4.21 -1.27
N ALA A 53 -0.83 -5.51 -1.51
CA ALA A 53 0.10 -6.31 -2.29
C ALA A 53 0.20 -5.84 -3.75
N ASP A 54 -0.92 -5.51 -4.39
CA ASP A 54 -0.93 -4.93 -5.75
C ASP A 54 -0.21 -3.58 -5.78
N ASP A 55 -0.55 -2.68 -4.85
CA ASP A 55 0.08 -1.36 -4.71
C ASP A 55 1.61 -1.45 -4.54
N LEU A 56 2.08 -2.32 -3.64
CA LEU A 56 3.51 -2.52 -3.39
C LEU A 56 4.22 -3.11 -4.62
N SER A 57 3.57 -4.04 -5.32
CA SER A 57 4.12 -4.67 -6.53
C SER A 57 4.29 -3.65 -7.66
N ARG A 58 3.27 -2.81 -7.89
CA ARG A 58 3.33 -1.73 -8.88
C ARG A 58 4.41 -0.71 -8.51
N LEU A 59 4.50 -0.33 -7.24
CA LEU A 59 5.51 0.62 -6.77
C LEU A 59 6.92 0.06 -6.95
N ALA A 60 7.14 -1.22 -6.63
CA ALA A 60 8.42 -1.89 -6.85
C ALA A 60 8.80 -1.90 -8.34
N GLN A 61 7.84 -2.18 -9.23
CA GLN A 61 8.06 -2.12 -10.67
C GLN A 61 8.43 -0.70 -11.14
N ALA A 62 7.73 0.33 -10.65
CA ALA A 62 8.01 1.72 -11.00
C ALA A 62 9.40 2.16 -10.51
N ILE A 63 9.82 1.75 -9.31
CA ILE A 63 11.17 1.99 -8.80
C ILE A 63 12.21 1.34 -9.71
N ALA A 64 12.00 0.09 -10.13
CA ALA A 64 12.91 -0.61 -11.02
C ALA A 64 13.03 0.07 -12.39
N LEU A 65 11.91 0.53 -12.97
CA LEU A 65 11.90 1.27 -14.23
C LEU A 65 12.63 2.61 -14.11
N LYS A 66 12.38 3.38 -13.04
CA LYS A 66 13.08 4.63 -12.75
C LYS A 66 14.59 4.41 -12.62
N ALA A 67 15.02 3.38 -11.88
CA ALA A 67 16.42 3.04 -11.71
C ALA A 67 17.10 2.67 -13.05
N ALA A 68 16.35 2.07 -13.98
CA ALA A 68 16.82 1.76 -15.32
C ALA A 68 16.77 2.95 -16.30
N GLY A 69 16.37 4.15 -15.86
CA GLY A 69 16.18 5.32 -16.73
C GLY A 69 15.03 5.18 -17.72
N LYS A 70 14.09 4.24 -17.48
CA LYS A 70 12.93 3.98 -18.33
C LYS A 70 11.73 4.81 -17.88
N PRO A 71 10.78 5.10 -18.78
CA PRO A 71 9.47 5.62 -18.38
C PRO A 71 8.81 4.72 -17.34
N TYR A 72 8.17 5.30 -16.33
CA TYR A 72 7.52 4.58 -15.24
C TYR A 72 6.17 5.21 -14.90
N PRO A 73 5.19 4.42 -14.42
CA PRO A 73 3.90 4.96 -13.97
C PRO A 73 4.08 5.79 -12.69
N VAL A 74 3.37 6.91 -12.59
CA VAL A 74 3.56 7.92 -11.52
C VAL A 74 2.38 8.05 -10.56
N ASP A 75 1.27 7.35 -10.78
CA ASP A 75 0.04 7.44 -9.97
C ASP A 75 -0.60 6.08 -9.64
N GLY A 76 0.09 4.98 -9.91
CA GLY A 76 -0.40 3.63 -9.68
C GLY A 76 -1.54 3.19 -10.61
N ARG A 77 -1.91 4.00 -11.61
CA ARG A 77 -2.93 3.70 -12.62
C ARG A 77 -2.33 3.35 -13.99
#